data_AF-A0A8X7BBP8-F1
#
_entry.id   AF-A0A8X7BBP8-F1
#
_cell.length_a   1.000
_cell.length_b   1.000
_cell.length_c   1.000
_cell.angle_alpha   90.00
_cell.angle_beta   90.00
_cell.angle_gamma   90.00
#
_symmetry.space_group_name_H-M   'P 1'
#
loop_
_entity.id
_entity.type
_entity.pdbx_description
1 polymer ?
#
loop_
_entity_poly.entity_id
_entity_poly.type
_entity_poly.pdbx_seq_one_letter_code
_entity_poly.pdbx_strand_id
1 'polypeptide(L)'
;MSETEKAQIAEIRAARGRVKASLTRLENTFDEINTRNEISIRLSRLDDLFKEFERLDSNLSLEESELQEFEERYFYLNAKFNDKLDELNVQNQGRTQNSVASSITSNSNVGNFRLPKLSIPQFDCHFKDWIIFKDLFVSTVHSQVSISNVKKFQYLKGLLTNEPAS
;
A
#
# COMPACT_ATOMS: atom_id res chain seq x y z
N MET A 1 39.58 -8.79 -19.02
CA MET A 1 38.45 -9.26 -18.20
C MET A 1 38.90 -10.46 -17.38
N SER A 2 38.92 -10.33 -16.05
CA SER A 2 39.35 -11.42 -15.15
C SER A 2 38.29 -12.53 -15.09
N GLU A 3 38.67 -13.72 -14.63
CA GLU A 3 37.73 -14.84 -14.44
C GLU A 3 36.65 -14.50 -13.40
N THR A 4 37.02 -13.73 -12.37
CA THR A 4 36.12 -13.19 -11.34
C THR A 4 35.07 -12.23 -11.92
N GLU A 5 35.49 -11.36 -12.84
CA GLU A 5 34.62 -10.37 -13.49
C GLU A 5 33.60 -11.05 -14.43
N LYS A 6 34.02 -12.10 -15.14
CA LYS A 6 33.12 -12.96 -15.94
C LYS A 6 32.05 -13.63 -15.07
N ALA A 7 32.45 -14.15 -13.91
CA ALA A 7 31.52 -14.78 -12.97
C ALA A 7 30.48 -13.80 -12.41
N GLN A 8 30.91 -12.59 -12.04
CA GLN A 8 30.00 -11.53 -11.56
C GLN A 8 28.96 -11.12 -12.61
N ILE A 9 29.39 -10.94 -13.87
CA ILE A 9 28.46 -10.61 -14.97
C ILE A 9 27.43 -11.72 -15.17
N ALA A 10 27.86 -12.99 -15.13
CA ALA A 10 26.95 -14.13 -15.26
C ALA A 10 25.94 -14.20 -14.11
N GLU A 11 26.37 -13.91 -12.88
CA GLU A 11 25.51 -13.88 -11.71
C GLU A 11 24.44 -12.78 -11.80
N ILE A 12 24.83 -11.57 -12.22
CA ILE A 12 23.89 -10.44 -12.41
C ILE A 12 22.85 -10.80 -13.48
N ARG A 13 23.28 -11.38 -14.61
CA ARG A 13 22.35 -11.83 -15.67
C ARG A 13 21.38 -12.88 -15.16
N ALA A 14 21.86 -13.85 -14.37
CA ALA A 14 21.00 -14.86 -13.77
C ALA A 14 20.00 -14.25 -12.76
N ALA A 15 20.43 -13.27 -11.96
CA ALA A 15 19.57 -12.54 -11.04
C ALA A 15 18.45 -11.80 -11.78
N ARG A 16 18.77 -11.10 -12.87
CA ARG A 16 17.78 -10.43 -13.72
C ARG A 16 16.76 -11.40 -14.29
N GLY A 17 17.21 -12.56 -14.77
CA GLY A 17 16.32 -13.61 -15.26
C GLY A 17 15.31 -14.04 -14.19
N ARG A 18 15.73 -14.13 -12.92
CA ARG A 18 14.84 -14.46 -11.80
C ARG A 18 13.82 -13.35 -11.53
N VAL A 19 14.23 -12.09 -11.58
CA VAL A 19 13.33 -10.93 -11.41
C VAL A 19 12.28 -10.91 -12.53
N LYS A 20 12.70 -10.98 -13.80
CA LYS A 20 11.79 -11.05 -14.97
C LYS A 20 10.82 -12.24 -14.86
N ALA A 21 11.31 -13.42 -14.47
CA ALA A 21 10.44 -14.58 -14.25
C ALA A 21 9.44 -14.37 -13.10
N SER A 22 9.82 -13.64 -12.05
CA SER A 22 8.92 -13.29 -10.96
C SER A 22 7.83 -12.31 -11.40
N LEU A 23 8.17 -11.35 -12.26
CA LEU A 23 7.22 -10.43 -12.86
C LEU A 23 6.17 -11.21 -13.69
N THR A 24 6.62 -12.14 -14.53
CA THR A 24 5.73 -13.02 -15.30
C THR A 24 4.82 -13.86 -14.41
N ARG A 25 5.32 -14.37 -13.27
CA ARG A 25 4.46 -15.11 -12.33
C ARG A 25 3.39 -14.21 -11.72
N LEU A 26 3.73 -12.98 -11.33
CA LEU A 26 2.75 -12.02 -10.80
C LEU A 26 1.65 -11.75 -11.84
N GLU A 27 2.04 -11.51 -13.08
CA GLU A 27 1.14 -11.30 -14.21
C GLU A 27 0.19 -12.47 -14.43
N ASN A 28 0.70 -13.70 -14.50
CA ASN A 28 -0.10 -14.89 -14.74
C ASN A 28 -1.11 -15.18 -13.62
N THR A 29 -0.78 -14.82 -12.38
CA THR A 29 -1.67 -15.02 -11.22
C THR A 29 -2.64 -13.86 -10.99
N PHE A 30 -2.61 -12.81 -11.82
CA PHE A 30 -3.40 -11.60 -11.61
C PHE A 30 -4.91 -11.88 -11.46
N ASP A 31 -5.45 -12.74 -12.32
CA ASP A 31 -6.89 -13.02 -12.37
C ASP A 31 -7.37 -13.82 -11.14
N GLU A 32 -6.48 -14.62 -10.54
CA GLU A 32 -6.78 -15.43 -9.34
C GLU A 32 -6.89 -14.58 -8.06
N ILE A 33 -6.26 -13.40 -8.05
CA ILE A 33 -6.16 -12.52 -6.89
C ILE A 33 -7.44 -11.71 -6.72
N ASN A 34 -8.21 -11.93 -5.66
CA ASN A 34 -9.52 -11.27 -5.48
C ASN A 34 -9.70 -10.53 -4.16
N THR A 35 -8.70 -10.56 -3.28
CA THR A 35 -8.78 -9.90 -1.98
C THR A 35 -7.90 -8.65 -1.93
N ARG A 36 -8.41 -7.60 -1.27
CA ARG A 36 -7.66 -6.35 -1.06
C ARG A 36 -6.27 -6.60 -0.46
N ASN A 37 -6.20 -7.45 0.57
CA ASN A 37 -4.95 -7.75 1.26
C ASN A 37 -3.93 -8.44 0.34
N GLU A 38 -4.37 -9.41 -0.46
CA GLU A 38 -3.48 -10.07 -1.41
C GLU A 38 -2.98 -9.11 -2.48
N ILE A 39 -3.85 -8.25 -3.03
CA ILE A 39 -3.43 -7.20 -3.98
C ILE A 39 -2.36 -6.30 -3.36
N SER A 40 -2.53 -5.87 -2.11
CA SER A 40 -1.54 -5.03 -1.41
C SER A 40 -0.19 -5.74 -1.22
N ILE A 41 -0.18 -7.04 -0.89
CA ILE A 41 1.05 -7.83 -0.78
C ILE A 41 1.76 -7.92 -2.14
N ARG A 42 0.99 -8.10 -3.22
CA ARG A 42 1.52 -8.27 -4.59
C ARG A 42 2.08 -6.95 -5.13
N LEU A 43 1.45 -5.82 -4.82
CA LEU A 43 1.98 -4.48 -5.10
C LEU A 43 3.30 -4.24 -4.37
N SER A 44 3.39 -4.57 -3.08
CA SER A 44 4.66 -4.47 -2.35
C SER A 44 5.75 -5.34 -2.98
N ARG A 45 5.40 -6.56 -3.41
CA ARG A 45 6.37 -7.44 -4.08
C ARG A 45 6.80 -6.88 -5.44
N LEU A 46 5.89 -6.24 -6.17
CA LEU A 46 6.19 -5.60 -7.45
C LEU A 46 7.19 -4.45 -7.28
N ASP A 47 7.01 -3.60 -6.26
CA ASP A 47 7.95 -2.54 -5.90
C ASP A 47 9.34 -3.09 -5.54
N ASP A 48 9.39 -4.21 -4.80
CA ASP A 48 10.65 -4.86 -4.45
C ASP A 48 11.39 -5.39 -5.69
N LEU A 49 10.65 -5.97 -6.64
CA LEU A 49 11.22 -6.45 -7.90
C LEU A 49 11.78 -5.28 -8.73
N PHE A 50 11.09 -4.14 -8.74
CA PHE A 50 11.55 -2.94 -9.43
C PHE A 50 12.87 -2.42 -8.85
N LYS A 51 12.95 -2.26 -7.52
CA LYS A 51 14.18 -1.85 -6.83
C LYS A 51 15.34 -2.84 -7.04
N GLU A 52 15.04 -4.14 -7.01
CA GLU A 52 16.04 -5.17 -7.29
C GLU A 52 16.56 -5.05 -8.73
N PHE A 53 15.68 -4.76 -9.69
CA PHE A 53 16.06 -4.55 -11.08
C PHE A 53 16.93 -3.31 -11.28
N GLU A 54 16.55 -2.15 -10.74
CA GLU A 54 17.36 -0.91 -10.80
C GLU A 54 18.74 -1.10 -10.17
N ARG A 55 18.80 -1.81 -9.04
CA ARG A 55 20.07 -2.18 -8.42
C ARG A 55 20.89 -3.08 -9.33
N LEU A 56 20.29 -4.06 -9.99
CA LEU A 56 21.02 -4.92 -10.91
C LEU A 56 21.49 -4.12 -12.13
N ASP A 57 20.67 -3.22 -12.68
CA ASP A 57 21.00 -2.36 -13.81
C ASP A 57 22.20 -1.45 -13.54
N SER A 58 22.17 -0.72 -12.42
CA SER A 58 23.29 0.13 -11.99
C SER A 58 24.63 -0.62 -11.84
N ASN A 59 24.60 -1.93 -11.57
CA ASN A 59 25.81 -2.76 -11.49
C ASN A 59 26.30 -3.30 -12.85
N LEU A 60 25.46 -3.28 -13.89
CA LEU A 60 25.79 -3.78 -15.23
C LEU A 60 24.85 -3.14 -16.27
N SER A 61 25.16 -1.94 -16.74
CA SER A 61 24.29 -1.19 -17.67
C SER A 61 23.62 -2.09 -18.72
N LEU A 62 22.28 -2.12 -18.71
CA LEU A 62 21.48 -2.86 -19.67
C LEU A 62 21.62 -2.27 -21.08
N GLU A 63 21.20 -3.07 -22.06
CA GLU A 63 20.72 -2.51 -23.32
C GLU A 63 19.41 -1.77 -23.03
N GLU A 64 19.31 -0.54 -23.53
CA GLU A 64 18.16 0.36 -23.31
C GLU A 64 16.80 -0.34 -23.58
N SER A 65 16.77 -1.25 -24.57
CA SER A 65 15.59 -2.05 -24.89
C SER A 65 15.14 -3.00 -23.76
N GLU A 66 16.05 -3.61 -23.01
CA GLU A 66 15.68 -4.53 -21.92
C GLU A 66 15.17 -3.78 -20.70
N LEU A 67 15.71 -2.59 -20.45
CA LEU A 67 15.26 -1.70 -19.38
C LEU A 67 13.83 -1.21 -19.68
N GLN A 68 13.61 -0.72 -20.89
CA GLN A 68 12.31 -0.25 -21.34
C GLN A 68 11.24 -1.35 -21.26
N GLU A 69 11.52 -2.56 -21.74
CA GLU A 69 10.58 -3.69 -21.66
C GLU A 69 10.19 -4.01 -20.20
N PHE A 70 11.16 -3.96 -19.29
CA PHE A 70 10.90 -4.21 -17.88
C PHE A 70 10.05 -3.12 -17.24
N GLU A 71 10.38 -1.85 -17.48
CA GLU A 71 9.65 -0.69 -16.97
C GLU A 71 8.20 -0.68 -17.46
N GLU A 72 7.97 -0.90 -18.76
CA GLU A 72 6.64 -0.96 -19.35
C GLU A 72 5.79 -2.05 -18.68
N ARG A 73 6.36 -3.24 -18.48
CA ARG A 73 5.67 -4.34 -17.78
C ARG A 73 5.39 -4.02 -16.32
N TYR A 74 6.34 -3.38 -15.63
CA TYR A 74 6.15 -2.94 -14.25
C TYR A 74 5.00 -1.93 -14.14
N PHE A 75 5.02 -0.86 -14.94
CA PHE A 75 3.98 0.18 -14.90
C PHE A 75 2.60 -0.38 -15.28
N TYR A 76 2.56 -1.25 -16.29
CA TYR A 76 1.34 -1.95 -16.68
C TYR A 76 0.76 -2.76 -15.52
N LEU A 77 1.56 -3.62 -14.88
CA LEU A 77 1.09 -4.43 -13.76
C LEU A 77 0.69 -3.59 -12.56
N ASN A 78 1.46 -2.55 -12.25
CA ASN A 78 1.16 -1.65 -11.15
C ASN A 78 -0.20 -0.95 -11.35
N ALA A 79 -0.45 -0.41 -12.54
CA ALA A 79 -1.75 0.17 -12.88
C ALA A 79 -2.87 -0.87 -12.77
N LYS A 80 -2.68 -2.05 -13.36
CA LYS A 80 -3.66 -3.15 -13.36
C LYS A 80 -4.06 -3.58 -11.93
N PHE A 81 -3.10 -3.66 -11.01
CA PHE A 81 -3.37 -3.98 -9.61
C PHE A 81 -4.09 -2.86 -8.86
N ASN A 82 -3.74 -1.60 -9.12
CA ASN A 82 -4.42 -0.46 -8.51
C ASN A 82 -5.87 -0.32 -9.02
N ASP A 83 -6.10 -0.50 -10.32
CA ASP A 83 -7.46 -0.50 -10.90
C ASP A 83 -8.33 -1.57 -10.24
N LYS A 84 -7.80 -2.81 -10.09
CA LYS A 84 -8.52 -3.88 -9.40
C LYS A 84 -8.79 -3.56 -7.92
N LEU A 85 -7.89 -2.86 -7.26
CA LEU A 85 -8.08 -2.40 -5.88
C LEU A 85 -9.23 -1.39 -5.79
N ASP A 86 -9.30 -0.46 -6.74
CA ASP A 86 -10.34 0.55 -6.81
C ASP A 86 -11.72 -0.04 -7.15
N GLU A 87 -11.79 -1.02 -8.06
CA GLU A 87 -13.01 -1.78 -8.34
C GLU A 87 -13.57 -2.44 -7.06
N LEU A 88 -12.71 -3.08 -6.26
CA LEU A 88 -13.11 -3.68 -4.99
C LEU A 88 -13.60 -2.65 -3.96
N ASN A 89 -13.03 -1.44 -3.97
CA ASN A 89 -13.47 -0.35 -3.10
C ASN A 89 -14.86 0.17 -3.49
N VAL A 90 -15.13 0.32 -4.80
CA VAL A 90 -16.43 0.76 -5.32
C VAL A 90 -17.52 -0.27 -5.02
N GLN A 91 -17.24 -1.57 -5.21
CA GLN A 91 -18.19 -2.65 -4.89
C GLN A 91 -18.59 -2.67 -3.41
N ASN A 92 -17.65 -2.40 -2.50
CA ASN A 92 -17.94 -2.32 -1.07
C ASN A 92 -18.76 -1.09 -0.68
N GLN A 93 -18.63 0.03 -1.40
CA GLN A 93 -19.45 1.23 -1.16
C GLN A 93 -20.89 1.07 -1.65
N GLY A 94 -21.11 0.46 -2.82
CA GLY A 94 -22.46 0.23 -3.37
C GLY A 94 -23.36 -0.67 -2.50
N ARG A 95 -22.76 -1.58 -1.71
CA ARG A 95 -23.51 -2.47 -0.80
C ARG A 95 -24.08 -1.75 0.43
N THR A 96 -23.59 -0.55 0.75
CA THR A 96 -24.04 0.22 1.92
C THR A 96 -25.16 1.21 1.62
N GLN A 97 -25.49 1.48 0.34
CA GLN A 97 -26.51 2.48 -0.03
C GLN A 97 -27.92 1.90 -0.24
N ASN A 98 -28.09 0.57 -0.30
CA ASN A 98 -29.39 -0.05 -0.58
C ASN A 98 -30.28 -0.38 0.65
N SER A 99 -30.00 0.19 1.83
CA SER A 99 -30.84 -0.01 3.04
C SER A 99 -31.51 1.27 3.56
N VAL A 100 -31.61 2.34 2.76
CA VAL A 100 -32.28 3.59 3.16
C VAL A 100 -33.48 3.92 2.27
N ALA A 101 -34.39 2.96 2.12
CA ALA A 101 -35.72 3.21 1.61
C ALA A 101 -36.74 2.62 2.57
N SER A 102 -37.02 3.34 3.66
CA SER A 102 -38.37 3.46 4.25
C SER A 102 -38.35 4.33 5.50
N SER A 103 -39.32 5.25 5.53
CA SER A 103 -39.94 5.85 6.72
C SER A 103 -39.23 7.03 7.38
N ILE A 104 -39.67 8.21 6.94
CA ILE A 104 -39.73 9.44 7.72
C ILE A 104 -40.51 9.20 9.03
N THR A 105 -39.96 9.74 10.11
CA THR A 105 -40.53 10.11 11.42
C THR A 105 -39.98 9.36 12.64
N SER A 106 -39.74 10.16 13.68
CA SER A 106 -39.50 9.81 15.09
C SER A 106 -38.09 9.37 15.51
N ASN A 107 -37.32 10.37 15.94
CA ASN A 107 -36.72 10.44 17.28
C ASN A 107 -36.21 9.11 17.85
N SER A 108 -34.97 8.72 17.53
CA SER A 108 -34.31 7.62 18.22
C SER A 108 -32.85 7.95 18.51
N ASN A 109 -32.60 8.07 19.82
CA ASN A 109 -31.34 7.88 20.53
C ASN A 109 -30.13 7.57 19.65
N VAL A 110 -29.30 8.60 19.50
CA VAL A 110 -27.89 8.52 19.13
C VAL A 110 -27.26 7.47 20.05
N GLY A 111 -27.13 6.25 19.53
CA GLY A 111 -26.52 5.13 20.23
C GLY A 111 -25.11 5.53 20.62
N ASN A 112 -24.90 5.67 21.92
CA ASN A 112 -23.61 5.84 22.56
C ASN A 112 -22.63 4.75 22.07
N PHE A 113 -21.93 5.00 20.97
CA PHE A 113 -20.75 4.22 20.62
C PHE A 113 -19.59 4.76 21.45
N ARG A 114 -19.55 4.32 22.71
CA ARG A 114 -18.40 4.51 23.59
C ARG A 114 -17.27 3.67 22.97
N LEU A 115 -16.30 4.33 22.35
CA LEU A 115 -15.03 3.70 22.01
C LEU A 115 -14.55 2.91 23.26
N PRO A 116 -13.93 1.73 23.11
CA PRO A 116 -13.06 1.25 24.18
C PRO A 116 -12.14 2.42 24.49
N LYS A 117 -12.08 2.85 25.76
CA LYS A 117 -11.14 3.88 26.21
C LYS A 117 -9.72 3.31 26.03
N LEU A 118 -9.25 3.23 24.80
CA LEU A 118 -7.85 3.05 24.48
C LEU A 118 -7.32 4.47 24.39
N SER A 119 -6.73 4.92 25.50
CA SER A 119 -6.00 6.18 25.55
C SER A 119 -4.85 6.08 24.57
N ILE A 120 -5.06 6.57 23.35
CA ILE A 120 -3.94 6.90 22.46
C ILE A 120 -3.15 7.96 23.25
N PRO A 121 -1.89 7.68 23.65
CA PRO A 121 -1.10 8.67 24.37
C PRO A 121 -0.98 9.92 23.50
N GLN A 122 -1.18 11.09 24.11
CA GLN A 122 -0.99 12.36 23.44
C GLN A 122 0.44 12.44 22.90
N PHE A 123 0.58 12.74 21.60
CA PHE A 123 1.89 12.84 20.97
C PHE A 123 2.46 14.23 21.23
N ASP A 124 3.57 14.28 21.96
CA ASP A 124 4.23 15.49 22.43
C ASP A 124 5.36 15.96 21.50
N CYS A 125 5.40 15.47 20.26
CA CYS A 125 6.40 15.76 19.23
C CYS A 125 7.80 15.16 19.45
N HIS A 126 7.99 14.19 20.36
CA HIS A 126 9.24 13.44 20.41
C HIS A 126 9.41 12.49 19.21
N PHE A 127 10.50 12.67 18.45
CA PHE A 127 10.81 11.85 17.27
C PHE A 127 10.86 10.34 17.56
N LYS A 128 11.24 9.95 18.78
CA LYS A 128 11.31 8.54 19.21
C LYS A 128 9.94 7.86 19.26
N ASP A 129 8.89 8.62 19.57
CA ASP A 129 7.54 8.10 19.76
C ASP A 129 6.69 8.23 18.49
N TRP A 130 7.19 8.90 17.46
CA TRP A 130 6.48 9.10 16.19
C TRP A 130 6.15 7.79 15.48
N ILE A 131 7.09 6.85 15.45
CA ILE A 131 6.87 5.54 14.80
C ILE A 131 5.76 4.77 15.52
N ILE A 132 5.80 4.74 16.85
CA ILE A 132 4.80 4.05 17.68
C ILE A 132 3.43 4.71 17.53
N PHE A 133 3.38 6.05 17.57
CA PHE A 133 2.15 6.81 17.38
C PHE A 133 1.55 6.59 15.98
N LYS A 134 2.38 6.64 14.93
CA LYS A 134 1.96 6.41 13.55
C LYS A 134 1.39 5.00 13.37
N ASP A 135 2.08 3.97 13.86
CA ASP A 135 1.63 2.58 13.73
C ASP A 135 0.30 2.35 14.47
N LEU A 136 0.17 2.92 15.68
CA LEU A 136 -1.07 2.87 16.44
C LEU A 136 -2.22 3.59 15.72
N PHE A 137 -1.99 4.81 15.24
CA PHE A 137 -2.99 5.60 14.50
C PHE A 137 -3.42 4.91 13.20
N VAL A 138 -2.47 4.31 12.47
CA VAL A 138 -2.77 3.57 11.24
C VAL A 138 -3.61 2.33 11.54
N SER A 139 -3.23 1.57 12.57
CA SER A 139 -3.92 0.34 12.99
C SER A 139 -5.33 0.59 13.53
N THR A 140 -5.57 1.70 14.23
CA THR A 140 -6.87 1.97 14.88
C THR A 140 -7.77 2.94 14.11
N VAL A 141 -7.21 3.95 13.44
CA VAL A 141 -7.99 5.04 12.83
C VAL A 141 -7.94 4.95 11.30
N HIS A 142 -6.76 4.74 10.70
CA HIS A 142 -6.64 4.70 9.24
C HIS A 142 -7.31 3.45 8.64
N SER A 143 -7.18 2.30 9.31
CA SER A 143 -7.79 1.01 8.93
C SER A 143 -9.33 1.02 8.94
N GLN A 144 -9.94 1.95 9.69
CA GLN A 144 -11.38 2.03 9.86
C GLN A 144 -12.04 2.70 8.63
N VAL A 145 -12.72 1.91 7.80
CA VAL A 145 -13.36 2.39 6.56
C VAL A 145 -14.63 3.21 6.84
N SER A 146 -15.24 3.05 8.02
CA SER A 146 -16.45 3.77 8.44
C SER A 146 -16.23 5.24 8.83
N ILE A 147 -14.97 5.69 8.91
CA ILE A 147 -14.62 7.07 9.25
C ILE A 147 -14.14 7.77 7.98
N SER A 148 -14.72 8.92 7.65
CA SER A 148 -14.28 9.72 6.51
C SER A 148 -12.89 10.32 6.73
N ASN A 149 -12.12 10.53 5.67
CA ASN A 149 -10.77 11.11 5.75
C ASN A 149 -10.74 12.45 6.49
N VAL A 150 -11.79 13.28 6.34
CA VAL A 150 -11.96 14.54 7.06
C VAL A 150 -12.08 14.32 8.58
N LYS A 151 -12.86 13.33 9.02
CA LYS A 151 -13.00 12.98 10.44
C LYS A 151 -11.72 12.36 11.00
N LYS A 152 -11.01 11.53 10.22
CA LYS A 152 -9.70 10.99 10.60
C LYS A 152 -8.69 12.12 10.80
N PHE A 153 -8.68 13.12 9.93
CA PHE A 153 -7.82 14.29 10.04
C PHE A 153 -8.15 15.16 11.26
N GLN A 154 -9.45 15.41 11.52
CA GLN A 154 -9.87 16.12 12.73
C GLN A 154 -9.47 15.37 14.00
N TYR A 155 -9.60 14.05 14.01
CA TYR A 155 -9.18 13.20 15.11
C TYR A 155 -7.66 13.23 15.32
N LEU A 156 -6.89 13.14 14.23
CA LEU A 156 -5.43 13.30 14.26
C LEU A 156 -5.03 14.65 14.87
N LYS A 157 -5.65 15.75 14.43
CA LYS A 157 -5.40 17.08 14.98
C LYS A 157 -5.68 17.17 16.48
N GLY A 158 -6.69 16.46 16.99
CA GLY A 158 -7.01 16.43 18.42
C GLY A 158 -6.06 15.59 19.28
N LEU A 159 -5.27 14.71 18.67
CA LEU A 159 -4.27 13.87 19.35
C LEU A 159 -2.88 14.52 19.43
N LEU A 160 -2.69 15.65 18.75
CA LEU A 160 -1.47 16.45 18.77
C LEU A 160 -1.63 17.54 19.83
N THR A 161 -0.78 17.54 20.85
CA THR A 161 -0.92 18.44 21.99
C THR A 161 0.00 19.66 21.98
N ASN A 162 1.06 19.65 21.16
CA ASN A 162 2.01 20.74 21.08
C ASN A 162 2.13 21.25 19.64
N GLU A 163 2.26 22.57 19.48
CA GLU A 163 2.70 23.17 18.22
C GLU A 163 4.10 22.66 17.89
N PRO A 164 4.43 22.39 16.61
CA PRO A 164 5.81 22.10 16.22
C PRO A 164 6.71 23.22 16.77
N ALA A 165 7.76 22.83 17.50
CA ALA A 165 8.77 23.78 17.95
C ALA A 165 9.26 24.56 16.72
N SER A 166 9.05 25.89 16.74
CA SER A 166 9.55 26.83 15.74
C SER A 166 11.06 26.94 15.79
#